data_AF-A0ABD2PQE2-F1
#
_entry.id   AF-A0ABD2PQE2-F1
#
_cell.length_a   1.000
_cell.length_b   1.000
_cell.length_c   1.000
_cell.angle_alpha   90.00
_cell.angle_beta   90.00
_cell.angle_gamma   90.00
#
_symmetry.space_group_name_H-M   'P 1'
#
loop_
_entity.id
_entity.type
_entity.pdbx_description
1 polymer ?
#
loop_
_entity_poly.entity_id
_entity_poly.type
_entity_poly.pdbx_seq_one_letter_code
_entity_poly.pdbx_strand_id
1 'polypeptide(L)'
;MTISYAKDISDGQGVFCILKLFTRWSGSVYKLVWLDLVIYIFAYYSINFAYRYLMRPNLQHMFVEVVHFFQSKKNAIPLSFLLGFFVAAVIRRWWAMYLAIPWLNKISFMTQGMIGGGDAGKSSEIRLNILRYMNLSWILLMRRISDPIYNRQVSFIWQILGLNNEISSITEK
;
A
#
# COMPACT_ATOMS: atom_id res chain seq x y z
N MET A 1 -2.82 -5.74 4.02
CA MET A 1 -1.87 -6.11 5.08
C MET A 1 -0.48 -6.16 4.47
N THR A 2 0.54 -5.62 5.15
CA THR A 2 1.94 -5.72 4.72
C THR A 2 2.44 -7.14 4.91
N ILE A 3 3.18 -7.66 3.93
CA ILE A 3 3.66 -9.05 3.93
C ILE A 3 5.17 -8.99 4.04
N SER A 4 5.71 -9.47 5.16
CA SER A 4 7.15 -9.57 5.36
C SER A 4 7.62 -10.94 4.90
N TYR A 5 8.51 -10.96 3.89
CA TYR A 5 9.16 -12.15 3.34
C TYR A 5 10.66 -12.16 3.61
N ALA A 6 11.15 -11.25 4.47
CA ALA A 6 12.59 -11.12 4.76
C ALA A 6 13.20 -12.41 5.34
N LYS A 7 12.45 -13.13 6.18
CA LYS A 7 12.87 -14.41 6.77
C LYS A 7 12.97 -15.55 5.75
N ASP A 8 12.12 -15.53 4.73
CA ASP A 8 12.12 -16.55 3.68
C ASP A 8 13.34 -16.38 2.74
N ILE A 9 13.88 -15.16 2.62
CA ILE A 9 15.05 -14.84 1.79
C ILE A 9 16.36 -15.16 2.52
N SER A 10 16.41 -15.08 3.85
CA SER A 10 17.64 -15.29 4.62
C SER A 10 18.12 -16.74 4.67
N ASP A 11 17.29 -17.72 4.30
CA ASP A 11 17.58 -19.16 4.41
C ASP A 11 18.53 -19.72 3.32
N GLY A 12 19.10 -18.86 2.47
CA GLY A 12 20.28 -19.18 1.62
C GLY A 12 20.05 -20.11 0.41
N GLN A 13 18.85 -20.64 0.20
CA GLN A 13 18.54 -21.48 -0.98
C GLN A 13 18.09 -20.62 -2.18
N GLY A 14 19.02 -19.96 -2.86
CA GLY A 14 18.75 -18.91 -3.86
C GLY A 14 17.66 -19.21 -4.91
N VAL A 15 17.77 -20.31 -5.66
CA VAL A 15 16.80 -20.63 -6.74
C VAL A 15 15.46 -21.12 -6.19
N PHE A 16 15.47 -21.96 -5.17
CA PHE A 16 14.25 -22.46 -4.51
C PHE A 16 13.49 -21.35 -3.79
N CYS A 17 14.19 -20.34 -3.25
CA CYS A 17 13.58 -19.17 -2.63
C CYS A 17 12.74 -18.37 -3.63
N ILE A 18 13.25 -18.14 -4.84
CA ILE A 18 12.54 -17.40 -5.89
C ILE A 18 11.28 -18.16 -6.33
N LEU A 19 11.39 -19.47 -6.55
CA LEU A 19 10.24 -20.33 -6.88
C LEU A 19 9.19 -20.35 -5.75
N LYS A 20 9.63 -20.41 -4.49
CA LYS A 20 8.77 -20.33 -3.31
C LYS A 20 8.07 -18.97 -3.21
N LEU A 21 8.70 -17.89 -3.67
CA LEU A 21 8.09 -16.56 -3.71
C LEU A 21 7.01 -16.46 -4.79
N PHE A 22 7.25 -17.03 -5.98
CA PHE A 22 6.28 -17.06 -7.08
C PHE A 22 5.03 -17.89 -6.76
N THR A 23 5.15 -18.98 -6.01
CA THR A 23 4.00 -19.84 -5.66
C THR A 23 3.14 -19.28 -4.53
N ARG A 24 3.55 -18.18 -3.89
CA ARG A 24 2.78 -17.56 -2.80
C ARG A 24 1.59 -16.77 -3.35
N TRP A 25 0.42 -16.92 -2.75
CA TRP A 25 -0.81 -16.22 -3.18
C TRP A 25 -1.00 -14.85 -2.51
N SER A 26 -0.71 -14.76 -1.21
CA SER A 26 -0.90 -13.51 -0.46
C SER A 26 0.14 -12.47 -0.89
N GLY A 27 -0.32 -11.35 -1.44
CA GLY A 27 0.51 -10.22 -1.88
C GLY A 27 1.28 -10.45 -3.18
N SER A 28 0.95 -11.50 -3.92
CA SER A 28 1.59 -11.75 -5.22
C SER A 28 0.95 -10.92 -6.33
N VAL A 29 1.71 -10.75 -7.41
CA VAL A 29 1.26 -10.07 -8.63
C VAL A 29 0.02 -10.76 -9.21
N TYR A 30 -0.09 -12.09 -9.07
CA TYR A 30 -1.26 -12.84 -9.53
C TYR A 30 -2.55 -12.38 -8.86
N LYS A 31 -2.54 -12.16 -7.53
CA LYS A 31 -3.72 -11.67 -6.81
C LYS A 31 -4.11 -10.24 -7.24
N LEU A 32 -3.17 -9.45 -7.75
CA LEU A 32 -3.46 -8.11 -8.25
C LEU A 32 -4.01 -8.13 -9.68
N VAL A 33 -3.47 -8.98 -10.55
CA VAL A 33 -3.72 -8.93 -12.01
C VAL A 33 -4.76 -9.95 -12.49
N TRP A 34 -5.18 -10.92 -11.65
CA TRP A 34 -6.05 -12.01 -12.11
C TRP A 34 -7.36 -11.56 -12.75
N LEU A 35 -8.00 -10.48 -12.24
CA LEU A 35 -9.24 -9.96 -12.84
C LEU A 35 -8.98 -9.39 -14.24
N ASP A 36 -7.94 -8.56 -14.39
CA ASP A 36 -7.56 -8.00 -15.68
C ASP A 36 -7.18 -9.10 -16.69
N LEU A 37 -6.49 -10.16 -16.21
CA LEU A 37 -6.13 -11.32 -17.01
C LEU A 37 -7.38 -12.08 -17.49
N VAL A 38 -8.34 -12.33 -16.60
CA VAL A 38 -9.59 -13.02 -16.96
C VAL A 38 -10.38 -12.23 -17.99
N ILE A 39 -10.49 -10.91 -17.82
CA ILE A 39 -11.17 -10.03 -18.78
C ILE A 39 -10.45 -10.06 -20.14
N TYR A 40 -9.12 -9.99 -20.14
CA TYR A 40 -8.31 -10.07 -21.36
C TYR A 40 -8.50 -11.40 -22.09
N ILE A 41 -8.42 -12.52 -21.36
CA ILE A 41 -8.61 -13.86 -21.90
C ILE A 41 -10.01 -14.02 -22.48
N PHE A 42 -11.03 -13.58 -21.74
CA PHE A 42 -12.42 -13.64 -22.18
C PHE A 42 -12.63 -12.83 -23.46
N ALA A 43 -12.14 -11.59 -23.52
CA ALA A 43 -12.24 -10.76 -24.72
C ALA A 43 -11.50 -11.38 -25.92
N TYR A 44 -10.29 -11.90 -25.69
CA TYR A 44 -9.49 -12.56 -26.73
C TYR A 44 -10.21 -13.77 -27.31
N TYR A 45 -10.72 -14.67 -26.47
CA TYR A 45 -11.44 -15.85 -26.93
C TYR A 45 -12.80 -15.50 -27.54
N SER A 46 -13.48 -14.45 -27.07
CA SER A 46 -14.73 -13.97 -27.68
C SER A 46 -14.50 -13.50 -29.12
N ILE A 47 -13.43 -12.74 -29.37
CA ILE A 47 -13.04 -12.30 -30.72
C ILE A 47 -12.63 -13.51 -31.57
N ASN A 48 -11.85 -14.44 -31.02
CA ASN A 48 -11.44 -15.65 -31.73
C ASN A 48 -12.65 -16.51 -32.15
N PHE A 49 -13.62 -16.67 -31.24
CA PHE A 49 -14.86 -17.38 -31.50
C PHE A 49 -15.68 -16.69 -32.59
N ALA A 50 -15.83 -15.35 -32.52
CA ALA A 50 -16.53 -14.58 -33.54
C ALA A 50 -15.88 -14.71 -34.93
N TYR A 51 -14.55 -14.67 -34.99
CA TYR A 51 -13.80 -14.86 -36.24
C TYR A 51 -14.02 -16.24 -36.85
N ARG A 52 -14.04 -17.30 -36.03
CA ARG A 52 -14.10 -18.68 -36.50
C ARG A 52 -15.51 -19.18 -36.85
N TYR A 53 -16.53 -18.73 -36.10
CA TYR A 53 -17.90 -19.26 -36.24
C TYR A 53 -18.91 -18.25 -36.79
N LEU A 54 -18.68 -16.94 -36.66
CA LEU A 54 -19.65 -15.90 -37.03
C LEU A 54 -19.30 -15.18 -38.34
N MET A 55 -18.01 -15.00 -38.64
CA MET A 55 -17.56 -14.23 -39.80
C MET A 55 -17.60 -15.02 -41.12
N ARG A 56 -18.14 -14.39 -42.16
CA ARG A 56 -18.09 -14.86 -43.56
C ARG A 56 -16.69 -14.65 -44.16
N PRO A 57 -16.28 -15.40 -45.20
CA PRO A 57 -14.93 -15.34 -45.78
C PRO A 57 -14.50 -13.92 -46.19
N ASN A 58 -15.39 -13.12 -46.78
CA ASN A 58 -15.06 -11.74 -47.16
C ASN A 58 -14.73 -10.84 -45.95
N LEU A 59 -15.43 -11.01 -44.82
CA LEU A 59 -15.18 -10.25 -43.59
C LEU A 59 -13.89 -10.71 -42.89
N GLN A 60 -13.56 -12.00 -43.01
CA GLN A 60 -12.33 -12.55 -42.43
C GLN A 60 -11.08 -11.93 -43.07
N HIS A 61 -11.09 -11.69 -44.39
CA HIS A 61 -9.98 -11.00 -45.07
C HIS A 61 -9.77 -9.58 -44.54
N MET A 62 -10.85 -8.79 -44.43
CA MET A 62 -10.79 -7.44 -43.86
C MET A 62 -10.29 -7.46 -42.40
N PHE A 63 -10.71 -8.44 -41.60
CA PHE A 63 -10.26 -8.57 -40.21
C PHE A 63 -8.75 -8.84 -40.11
N VAL A 64 -8.21 -9.68 -41.00
CA VAL A 64 -6.77 -9.97 -41.06
C VAL A 64 -5.95 -8.71 -41.37
N GLU A 65 -6.42 -7.87 -42.30
CA GLU A 65 -5.77 -6.59 -42.60
C GLU A 65 -5.75 -5.66 -41.38
N VAL A 66 -6.85 -5.59 -40.63
CA VAL A 66 -6.93 -4.80 -39.39
C VAL A 66 -5.94 -5.31 -38.34
N VAL A 67 -5.82 -6.63 -38.16
CA VAL A 67 -4.85 -7.22 -37.23
C VAL A 67 -3.41 -6.88 -37.64
N HIS A 68 -3.09 -6.98 -38.92
CA HIS A 68 -1.77 -6.57 -39.44
C HIS A 68 -1.49 -5.08 -39.21
N PHE A 69 -2.49 -4.22 -39.38
CA PHE A 69 -2.37 -2.80 -39.08
C PHE A 69 -1.97 -2.58 -37.61
N PHE A 70 -2.66 -3.19 -36.64
CA PHE A 70 -2.29 -3.06 -35.23
C PHE A 70 -0.95 -3.70 -34.88
N GLN A 71 -0.59 -4.82 -35.52
CA GLN A 71 0.72 -5.44 -35.34
C GLN A 71 1.86 -4.50 -35.77
N SER A 72 1.69 -3.77 -36.88
CA SER A 72 2.67 -2.78 -37.36
C SER A 72 2.88 -1.62 -36.37
N LYS A 73 1.85 -1.27 -35.59
CA LYS A 73 1.90 -0.15 -34.63
C LYS A 73 2.29 -0.57 -33.21
N LYS A 74 2.32 -1.86 -32.90
CA LYS A 74 2.63 -2.38 -31.55
C LYS A 74 3.98 -1.88 -30.99
N ASN A 75 4.98 -1.68 -31.86
CA ASN A 75 6.32 -1.26 -31.46
C ASN A 75 6.54 0.26 -31.56
N ALA A 76 5.51 1.05 -31.87
CA ALA A 76 5.65 2.50 -32.07
C ALA A 76 6.01 3.25 -30.78
N ILE A 77 5.65 2.72 -29.61
CA ILE A 77 5.90 3.35 -28.31
C ILE A 77 6.61 2.35 -27.40
N PRO A 78 7.80 2.68 -26.85
CA PRO A 78 8.50 1.81 -25.90
C PRO A 78 7.83 1.88 -24.52
N LEU A 79 6.71 1.18 -24.37
CA LEU A 79 5.93 1.14 -23.13
C LEU A 79 6.76 0.68 -21.93
N SER A 80 7.68 -0.26 -22.13
CA SER A 80 8.57 -0.77 -21.07
C SER A 80 9.45 0.34 -20.48
N PHE A 81 9.93 1.26 -21.31
CA PHE A 81 10.76 2.39 -20.87
C PHE A 81 9.93 3.34 -20.00
N LEU A 82 8.74 3.73 -20.48
CA LEU A 82 7.85 4.63 -19.75
C LEU A 82 7.40 4.04 -18.41
N LEU A 83 7.07 2.74 -18.40
CA LEU A 83 6.71 2.02 -17.18
C LEU A 83 7.87 2.01 -16.18
N GLY A 84 9.11 1.86 -16.65
CA GLY A 84 10.31 1.95 -15.83
C GLY A 84 10.43 3.28 -15.08
N PHE A 85 10.27 4.42 -15.78
CA PHE A 85 10.29 5.75 -15.13
C PHE A 85 9.13 5.92 -14.16
N PHE A 86 7.93 5.49 -14.56
CA PHE A 86 6.74 5.61 -13.73
C PHE A 86 6.92 4.83 -12.41
N VAL A 87 7.32 3.56 -12.49
CA VAL A 87 7.53 2.71 -11.33
C VAL A 87 8.65 3.27 -10.43
N ALA A 88 9.77 3.71 -11.01
CA ALA A 88 10.85 4.33 -10.25
C ALA A 88 10.38 5.58 -9.46
N ALA A 89 9.56 6.43 -10.09
CA ALA A 89 8.99 7.60 -9.43
C ALA A 89 8.02 7.23 -8.30
N VAL A 90 7.17 6.21 -8.50
CA VAL A 90 6.24 5.72 -7.47
C VAL A 90 7.00 5.15 -6.28
N ILE A 91 8.03 4.31 -6.50
CA ILE A 91 8.85 3.72 -5.44
C ILE A 91 9.55 4.82 -4.62
N ARG A 92 10.10 5.84 -5.29
CA ARG A 92 10.75 6.97 -4.62
C ARG A 92 9.78 7.70 -3.69
N ARG A 93 8.55 7.95 -4.13
CA ARG A 93 7.51 8.60 -3.32
C ARG A 93 7.07 7.72 -2.15
N TRP A 94 6.86 6.42 -2.40
CA TRP A 94 6.50 5.46 -1.37
C TRP A 94 7.56 5.39 -0.26
N TRP A 95 8.84 5.33 -0.64
CA TRP A 95 9.94 5.31 0.33
C TRP A 95 10.04 6.62 1.12
N ALA A 96 9.87 7.77 0.46
CA ALA A 96 9.83 9.06 1.14
C ALA A 96 8.68 9.14 2.16
N MET A 97 7.49 8.64 1.80
CA MET A 97 6.34 8.54 2.71
C MET A 97 6.63 7.62 3.89
N TYR A 98 7.30 6.48 3.66
CA TYR A 98 7.69 5.54 4.72
C TYR A 98 8.67 6.18 5.71
N LEU A 99 9.68 6.90 5.22
CA LEU A 99 10.66 7.60 6.08
C LEU A 99 10.06 8.78 6.82
N ALA A 100 8.99 9.38 6.32
CA ALA A 100 8.30 10.49 6.96
C ALA A 100 7.46 10.06 8.18
N ILE A 101 7.25 8.76 8.41
CA ILE A 101 6.56 8.24 9.59
C ILE A 101 7.43 8.50 10.84
N PRO A 102 7.00 9.36 11.78
CA PRO A 102 7.74 9.69 12.97
C PRO A 102 7.68 8.54 13.97
N TRP A 103 8.83 8.21 14.54
CA TRP A 103 8.95 7.25 15.63
C TRP A 103 9.02 7.99 16.96
N LEU A 104 8.12 7.67 17.90
CA LEU A 104 8.06 8.29 19.23
C LEU A 104 9.30 8.01 20.10
N ASN A 105 10.12 7.02 19.75
CA ASN A 105 11.31 6.63 20.51
C ASN A 105 12.27 7.79 20.75
N LYS A 106 12.60 8.57 19.71
CA LYS A 106 13.55 9.69 19.82
C LYS A 106 13.04 10.77 20.76
N ILE A 107 11.75 11.08 20.66
CA ILE A 107 11.12 12.11 21.47
C ILE A 107 11.00 11.63 22.93
N SER A 108 10.68 10.36 23.16
CA SER A 108 10.64 9.76 24.50
C SER A 108 11.97 9.92 25.23
N PHE A 109 13.10 9.58 24.61
CA PHE A 109 14.42 9.76 25.22
C PHE A 109 14.73 11.23 25.49
N MET A 110 14.37 12.13 24.57
CA MET A 110 14.56 13.57 24.76
C MET A 110 13.75 14.11 25.94
N THR A 111 12.45 13.74 26.05
CA THR A 111 11.60 14.14 27.17
C THR A 111 12.09 13.59 28.51
N GLN A 112 12.69 12.40 28.51
CA GLN A 112 13.28 11.81 29.71
C GLN A 112 14.51 12.58 30.19
N GLY A 113 15.35 13.06 29.28
CA GLY A 113 16.54 13.85 29.62
C GLY A 113 16.23 15.31 29.97
N MET A 114 15.20 15.91 29.37
CA MET A 114 14.83 17.32 29.61
C MET A 114 14.00 17.53 30.87
N ILE A 115 13.16 16.55 31.24
CA ILE A 115 12.20 16.69 32.35
C ILE A 115 12.70 15.84 33.52
N GLY A 116 13.69 16.39 34.23
CA GLY A 116 14.25 15.85 35.47
C GLY A 116 14.36 16.92 36.55
N GLY A 117 14.09 16.55 37.80
CA GLY A 117 14.13 17.44 38.96
C GLY A 117 12.76 17.68 39.62
N GLY A 118 12.74 17.76 40.95
CA GLY A 118 11.52 17.90 41.77
C GLY A 118 10.87 16.58 42.18
N ASP A 119 9.55 16.60 42.44
CA ASP A 119 8.76 15.41 42.79
C ASP A 119 8.77 14.38 41.64
N ALA A 120 9.30 13.18 41.92
CA ALA A 120 9.40 12.09 40.94
C ALA A 120 8.03 11.74 40.32
N GLY A 121 6.95 11.79 41.11
CA GLY A 121 5.59 11.53 40.64
C GLY A 121 5.11 12.54 39.60
N LYS A 122 5.22 13.85 39.89
CA LYS A 122 4.76 14.93 39.00
C LYS A 122 5.56 14.98 37.70
N SER A 123 6.88 14.81 37.77
CA SER A 123 7.72 14.79 36.55
C SER A 123 7.38 13.61 35.63
N SER A 124 7.02 12.45 36.21
CA SER A 124 6.58 11.28 35.45
C SER A 124 5.26 11.51 34.75
N GLU A 125 4.29 12.12 35.44
CA GLU A 125 2.99 12.45 34.87
C GLU A 125 3.12 13.41 33.68
N ILE A 126 3.96 14.45 33.81
CA ILE A 126 4.22 15.40 32.72
C ILE A 126 4.82 14.70 31.50
N ARG A 127 5.84 13.83 31.68
CA ARG A 127 6.45 13.07 30.57
C ARG A 127 5.42 12.19 29.86
N LEU A 128 4.55 11.50 30.61
CA LEU A 128 3.49 10.66 30.05
C LEU A 128 2.44 11.46 29.30
N ASN A 129 2.01 12.60 29.84
CA ASN A 129 1.00 13.45 29.21
C ASN A 129 1.52 14.03 27.88
N ILE A 130 2.78 14.47 27.83
CA ILE A 130 3.42 14.93 26.59
C ILE A 130 3.41 13.81 25.53
N LEU A 131 3.83 12.60 25.90
CA LEU A 131 3.83 11.44 24.98
C LEU A 131 2.43 11.07 24.50
N ARG A 132 1.42 11.12 25.37
CA ARG A 132 0.01 10.86 25.02
C ARG A 132 -0.50 11.88 24.01
N TYR A 133 -0.26 13.17 24.22
CA TYR A 133 -0.70 14.21 23.28
C TYR A 133 0.00 14.13 21.93
N MET A 134 1.30 13.79 21.88
CA MET A 134 2.00 13.59 20.62
C MET A 134 1.49 12.37 19.86
N ASN A 135 1.26 11.26 20.57
CA ASN A 135 0.67 10.06 19.96
C ASN A 135 -0.75 10.35 19.46
N LEU A 136 -1.53 11.12 20.21
CA LEU A 136 -2.86 11.56 19.78
C LEU A 136 -2.79 12.37 18.48
N SER A 137 -1.94 13.40 18.43
CA SER A 137 -1.75 14.22 17.23
C SER A 137 -1.39 13.36 16.01
N TRP A 138 -0.50 12.39 16.20
CA TRP A 138 -0.12 11.44 15.15
C TRP A 138 -1.31 10.58 14.69
N ILE A 139 -2.10 10.03 15.60
CA ILE A 139 -3.29 9.24 15.27
C ILE A 139 -4.31 10.07 14.48
N LEU A 140 -4.54 11.33 14.88
CA LEU A 140 -5.45 12.24 14.18
C LEU A 140 -4.97 12.53 12.75
N LEU A 141 -3.67 12.74 12.55
CA LEU A 141 -3.09 12.90 11.22
C LEU A 141 -3.26 11.62 10.38
N MET A 142 -2.88 10.46 10.93
CA MET A 142 -3.00 9.16 10.26
C MET A 142 -4.44 8.84 9.86
N ARG A 143 -5.42 9.29 10.65
CA ARG A 143 -6.85 9.14 10.34
C ARG A 143 -7.27 9.85 9.06
N ARG A 144 -6.62 10.96 8.70
CA ARG A 144 -6.90 11.69 7.45
C ARG A 144 -6.25 11.05 6.22
N ILE A 145 -5.19 10.25 6.42
CA ILE A 145 -4.37 9.70 5.33
C ILE A 145 -4.70 8.22 5.07
N SER A 146 -5.11 7.47 6.10
CA SER A 146 -5.23 6.02 6.08
C SER A 146 -6.65 5.55 6.41
N ASP A 147 -7.34 4.96 5.43
CA ASP A 147 -8.70 4.42 5.59
C ASP A 147 -8.82 3.34 6.69
N PRO A 148 -7.85 2.41 6.86
CA PRO A 148 -7.90 1.44 7.95
C PRO A 148 -7.92 2.08 9.35
N ILE A 149 -7.25 3.23 9.52
CA ILE A 149 -7.20 3.96 10.79
C ILE A 149 -8.47 4.80 10.96
N TYR A 150 -8.98 5.37 9.87
CA TYR A 150 -10.27 6.06 9.85
C TYR A 150 -11.43 5.16 10.33
N ASN A 151 -11.45 3.92 9.84
CA ASN A 151 -12.51 2.94 10.14
C ASN A 151 -12.34 2.23 11.49
N ARG A 152 -11.24 2.46 12.22
CA ARG A 152 -11.02 1.84 13.53
C ARG A 152 -11.84 2.58 14.60
N GLN A 153 -12.51 1.82 15.48
CA GLN A 153 -13.36 2.38 16.53
C GLN A 153 -12.53 3.25 17.49
N VAL A 154 -12.82 4.55 17.48
CA VAL A 154 -11.99 5.57 18.15
C VAL A 154 -12.19 5.55 19.66
N SER A 155 -13.38 5.16 20.14
CA SER A 155 -13.73 5.05 21.56
C SER A 155 -12.73 4.20 22.36
N PHE A 156 -12.24 3.11 21.78
CA PHE A 156 -11.25 2.25 22.40
C PHE A 156 -9.86 2.91 22.50
N ILE A 157 -9.50 3.72 21.52
CA ILE A 157 -8.21 4.44 21.49
C ILE A 157 -8.19 5.54 22.54
N TRP A 158 -9.32 6.24 22.72
CA TRP A 158 -9.50 7.27 23.74
C TRP A 158 -9.42 6.71 25.17
N GLN A 159 -9.99 5.51 25.36
CA GLN A 159 -9.94 4.80 26.64
C GLN A 159 -8.52 4.34 26.98
N ILE A 160 -7.73 3.88 26.01
CA ILE A 160 -6.31 3.50 26.20
C ILE A 160 -5.43 4.72 26.50
N LEU A 161 -5.72 5.86 25.87
CA LEU A 161 -4.97 7.10 26.11
C LEU A 161 -5.38 7.81 27.40
N GLY A 162 -6.49 7.40 28.04
CA GLY A 162 -6.99 8.00 29.29
C GLY A 162 -7.60 9.40 29.11
N LEU A 163 -7.98 9.76 27.89
CA LEU A 163 -8.43 11.12 27.51
C LEU A 163 -9.95 11.28 27.44
N ASN A 164 -10.71 10.29 27.91
CA ASN A 164 -12.18 10.29 27.78
C ASN A 164 -12.86 11.53 28.40
N ASN A 165 -12.33 12.05 29.52
CA ASN A 165 -12.90 13.21 30.21
C ASN A 165 -12.54 14.55 29.54
N GLU A 166 -11.44 14.61 28.80
CA GLU A 166 -10.98 15.84 28.13
C GLU A 166 -11.64 16.04 26.75
N ILE A 167 -12.09 14.95 26.12
CA ILE A 167 -12.71 15.04 24.79
C ILE A 167 -14.18 15.38 24.91
N SER A 168 -14.86 14.87 25.95
CA SER A 168 -16.26 15.25 26.24
C SER A 168 -16.41 16.77 26.39
N SER A 169 -15.42 17.44 27.00
CA SER A 169 -15.44 18.91 27.14
C SER A 169 -15.13 19.68 25.85
N ILE A 170 -14.47 19.06 24.86
CA ILE A 170 -14.22 19.64 23.54
C ILE A 170 -15.42 19.42 22.60
N THR A 171 -16.18 18.32 22.78
CA THR A 171 -17.37 18.01 21.98
C THR A 171 -18.66 18.66 22.49
N GLU A 172 -18.71 19.11 23.75
CA GLU A 172 -19.88 19.82 24.32
C GLU A 172 -19.89 21.34 24.06
N LYS A 173 -18.88 21.88 23.38
CA LYS A 173 -18.85 23.27 22.90
C LYS A 173 -18.98 23.33 21.38
#